data_AF-A0AAJ5QYS0-F1
#
_entry.id   AF-A0AAJ5QYS0-F1
#
_cell.length_a   1.000
_cell.length_b   1.000
_cell.length_c   1.000
_cell.angle_alpha   90.00
_cell.angle_beta   90.00
_cell.angle_gamma   90.00
#
_symmetry.space_group_name_H-M   'P 1'
#
loop_
_entity.id
_entity.type
_entity.pdbx_description
1 polymer ?
#
loop_
_entity_poly.entity_id
_entity_poly.type
_entity_poly.pdbx_seq_one_letter_code
_entity_poly.pdbx_strand_id
1 'polypeptide(L)'
;MTSVAFDTLKFANRLKTAGVPAAHAEAEAEALAEVLETNLQDLATKQDLRELELKLESKIDKGFTEVKGEMLLLKWMLGVLVAGVAALIIKAFF
;
A
#
# COMPACT_ATOMS: atom_id res chain seq x y z
N MET A 1 3.17 8.94 13.21
CA MET A 1 1.73 9.25 13.20
C MET A 1 1.53 10.67 13.71
N THR A 2 1.09 11.58 12.84
CA THR A 2 0.56 12.86 13.32
C THR A 2 -0.86 12.58 13.81
N SER A 3 -0.97 12.16 15.08
CA SER A 3 -2.27 11.99 15.74
C SER A 3 -2.99 13.33 15.72
N VAL A 4 -4.19 13.37 15.15
CA VAL A 4 -5.09 14.49 15.38
C VAL A 4 -5.56 14.33 16.82
N ALA A 5 -4.86 14.96 17.75
CA ALA A 5 -5.21 14.90 19.17
C ALA A 5 -6.58 15.52 19.37
N PHE A 6 -7.52 14.73 19.89
CA PHE A 6 -8.81 15.24 20.34
C PHE A 6 -8.59 16.00 21.65
N ASP A 7 -8.85 17.30 21.65
CA ASP A 7 -8.71 18.16 22.82
C ASP A 7 -9.98 18.08 23.68
N THR A 8 -9.99 17.10 24.57
CA THR A 8 -11.09 16.82 25.52
C THR A 8 -11.47 18.05 26.32
N LEU A 9 -10.49 18.83 26.79
CA LEU A 9 -10.74 20.02 27.61
C LEU A 9 -11.40 21.14 26.80
N LYS A 10 -10.89 21.42 25.60
CA LYS A 10 -11.48 22.42 24.70
C LYS A 10 -12.88 22.03 24.26
N PHE A 11 -13.14 20.74 24.05
CA PHE A 11 -14.48 20.24 23.73
C PHE A 11 -15.45 20.41 24.90
N ALA A 12 -15.08 19.97 26.11
CA ALA A 12 -15.89 20.16 27.31
C ALA A 12 -16.19 21.65 27.58
N ASN A 13 -15.20 22.53 27.43
CA ASN A 13 -15.40 23.98 27.61
C ASN A 13 -16.37 24.58 26.58
N ARG A 14 -16.37 24.06 25.34
CA ARG A 14 -17.36 24.43 24.32
C ARG A 14 -18.78 24.03 24.73
N LEU A 15 -18.96 22.81 25.23
CA LEU A 15 -20.25 22.33 25.74
C LEU A 15 -20.75 23.17 26.92
N LYS A 16 -19.87 23.49 27.88
CA LYS A 16 -20.20 24.37 29.01
C LYS A 16 -20.66 25.75 28.54
N THR A 17 -19.98 26.33 27.55
CA THR A 17 -20.36 27.62 26.96
C THR A 17 -21.71 27.56 26.23
N ALA A 18 -22.08 26.38 25.70
CA ALA A 18 -23.38 26.11 25.10
C ALA A 18 -24.49 25.82 26.14
N GLY A 19 -24.18 25.87 27.44
CA GLY A 19 -25.14 25.67 28.52
C GLY A 19 -25.24 24.22 29.05
N VAL A 20 -24.38 23.32 28.59
CA VAL A 20 -24.31 21.95 29.12
C VAL A 20 -23.71 21.99 30.54
N PRO A 21 -24.32 21.34 31.54
CA PRO A 21 -23.76 21.27 32.89
C PRO A 21 -22.34 20.67 32.89
N ALA A 22 -21.46 21.18 33.75
CA ALA A 22 -20.04 20.83 33.73
C ALA A 22 -19.78 19.31 33.80
N ALA A 23 -20.51 18.59 34.66
CA ALA A 23 -20.39 17.14 34.79
C ALA A 23 -20.77 16.38 33.50
N HIS A 24 -21.78 16.85 32.77
CA HIS A 24 -22.18 16.24 31.50
C HIS A 24 -21.19 16.59 30.39
N ALA A 25 -20.75 17.84 30.33
CA ALA A 25 -19.76 18.28 29.35
C ALA A 25 -18.43 17.52 29.46
N GLU A 26 -17.99 17.22 30.68
CA GLU A 26 -16.79 16.43 30.94
C GLU A 26 -17.00 14.95 30.58
N ALA A 27 -18.12 14.35 31.00
CA ALA A 27 -18.44 12.97 30.68
C ALA A 27 -18.59 12.72 29.16
N GLU A 28 -19.23 13.63 28.43
CA GLU A 28 -19.36 13.54 26.97
C GLU A 28 -18.00 13.67 26.26
N ALA A 29 -17.14 14.57 26.75
CA ALA A 29 -15.80 14.76 26.20
C ALA A 29 -14.95 13.50 26.40
N GLU A 30 -15.01 12.90 27.59
CA GLU A 30 -14.27 11.69 27.94
C GLU A 30 -14.75 10.48 27.12
N ALA A 31 -16.07 10.26 27.05
CA ALA A 31 -16.64 9.17 26.26
C ALA A 31 -16.29 9.30 24.76
N LEU A 32 -16.31 10.51 24.21
CA LEU A 32 -15.93 10.73 22.82
C LEU A 32 -14.43 10.52 22.58
N ALA A 33 -13.59 10.91 23.53
CA ALA A 33 -12.15 10.68 23.47
C ALA A 33 -11.83 9.18 23.45
N GLU A 34 -12.48 8.39 24.31
CA GLU A 34 -12.30 6.93 24.40
C GLU A 34 -12.71 6.22 23.10
N VAL A 35 -13.86 6.59 22.54
CA VAL A 35 -14.34 6.04 21.26
C VAL A 35 -13.39 6.40 20.12
N LEU A 36 -12.93 7.66 20.06
CA LEU A 36 -11.97 8.08 19.03
C LEU A 36 -10.64 7.35 19.18
N GLU A 37 -10.10 7.22 20.39
CA GLU A 37 -8.85 6.50 20.63
C GLU A 37 -8.96 5.03 20.21
N THR A 38 -10.05 4.36 20.59
CA THR A 38 -10.31 2.97 20.20
C THR A 38 -10.44 2.81 18.68
N ASN A 39 -11.21 3.68 18.01
CA ASN A 39 -11.43 3.55 16.56
C ASN A 39 -10.23 3.98 15.72
N LEU A 40 -9.38 4.88 16.22
CA LEU A 40 -8.22 5.37 15.46
C LEU A 40 -7.01 4.42 15.53
N GLN A 41 -6.97 3.49 16.50
CA GLN A 41 -5.86 2.53 16.65
C GLN A 41 -5.71 1.57 15.47
N ASP A 42 -6.82 1.15 14.85
CA ASP A 42 -6.82 0.14 13.79
C ASP A 42 -6.86 0.73 12.35
N LEU A 43 -6.77 2.05 12.22
CA LEU A 43 -6.83 2.69 10.90
C LEU A 43 -5.46 2.74 10.22
N ALA A 44 -5.42 2.26 8.98
CA ALA A 44 -4.26 2.46 8.12
C ALA A 44 -4.03 3.96 7.88
N THR A 45 -2.80 4.41 8.11
CA THR A 45 -2.41 5.79 7.87
C THR A 45 -2.09 6.02 6.40
N LYS A 46 -2.09 7.29 5.97
CA LYS A 46 -1.62 7.67 4.62
C LYS A 46 -0.20 7.21 4.35
N GLN A 47 0.64 7.14 5.39
CA GLN A 47 2.01 6.66 5.27
C GLN A 47 2.04 5.16 5.01
N ASP A 48 1.22 4.38 5.73
CA ASP A 48 1.13 2.92 5.54
C ASP A 48 0.64 2.59 4.12
N LEU A 49 -0.34 3.36 3.61
CA LEU A 49 -0.82 3.22 2.24
C LEU A 49 0.27 3.54 1.21
N ARG A 50 1.04 4.62 1.43
CA ARG A 50 2.15 4.99 0.54
C ARG A 50 3.27 3.96 0.55
N GLU A 51 3.59 3.39 1.72
CA GLU A 51 4.56 2.31 1.82
C GLU A 51 4.08 1.06 1.07
N LEU A 52 2.79 0.72 1.21
CA LEU A 52 2.18 -0.39 0.50
C LEU A 52 2.22 -0.18 -1.02
N GLU A 53 1.89 1.03 -1.49
CA GLU A 53 1.96 1.42 -2.90
C GLU A 53 3.38 1.22 -3.46
N LEU A 54 4.40 1.79 -2.81
CA LEU A 54 5.81 1.64 -3.22
C LEU A 54 6.26 0.17 -3.23
N LYS A 55 5.81 -0.62 -2.25
CA LYS A 55 6.11 -2.05 -2.18
C LYS A 55 5.46 -2.83 -3.32
N LEU A 56 4.24 -2.46 -3.71
CA LEU A 56 3.53 -3.07 -4.83
C LEU A 56 4.18 -2.71 -6.15
N GLU A 57 4.49 -1.43 -6.39
CA GLU A 57 5.23 -0.98 -7.58
C GLU A 57 6.55 -1.73 -7.73
N SER A 58 7.35 -1.80 -6.66
CA SER A 58 8.62 -2.54 -6.68
C SER A 58 8.46 -4.03 -6.99
N LYS A 59 7.40 -4.68 -6.47
CA LYS A 59 7.12 -6.10 -6.76
C LYS A 59 6.71 -6.30 -8.21
N ILE A 60 5.87 -5.42 -8.75
CA ILE A 60 5.42 -5.46 -10.14
C ILE A 60 6.61 -5.27 -11.08
N ASP A 61 7.45 -4.27 -10.84
CA ASP A 61 8.63 -3.99 -11.66
C ASP A 61 9.63 -5.15 -11.67
N LYS A 62 9.85 -5.78 -10.50
CA LYS A 62 10.70 -6.97 -10.39
C LYS A 62 10.13 -8.14 -11.20
N GLY A 63 8.84 -8.42 -11.06
CA GLY A 63 8.17 -9.48 -11.82
C GLY A 63 8.26 -9.25 -13.33
N PHE A 64 8.04 -8.01 -13.80
CA PHE A 64 8.19 -7.69 -15.23
C PHE A 64 9.63 -7.83 -15.72
N THR A 65 10.62 -7.50 -14.90
CA THR A 65 12.04 -7.63 -15.25
C THR A 65 12.44 -9.11 -15.38
N GLU A 66 11.98 -9.96 -14.46
CA GLU A 66 12.20 -11.40 -14.48
C GLU A 66 11.60 -12.03 -15.75
N VAL A 67 10.31 -11.77 -16.01
CA VAL A 67 9.61 -12.25 -17.22
C VAL A 67 10.29 -11.78 -18.51
N LYS A 68 10.76 -10.52 -18.56
CA LYS A 68 11.51 -10.01 -19.72
C LYS A 68 12.83 -10.76 -19.91
N GLY A 69 13.55 -11.07 -18.83
CA GLY A 69 14.78 -11.84 -18.86
C GLY A 69 14.56 -13.26 -19.41
N GLU A 70 13.57 -13.96 -18.86
CA GLU A 70 13.17 -15.30 -19.33
C GLU A 70 12.74 -15.28 -20.81
N MET A 71 11.95 -14.28 -21.21
CA MET A 71 11.52 -14.11 -22.59
C MET A 71 12.70 -13.88 -23.56
N LEU A 72 13.69 -13.09 -23.15
CA LEU A 72 14.90 -12.87 -23.96
C LEU A 72 15.70 -14.17 -24.11
N LEU A 73 15.86 -14.94 -23.03
CA LEU A 73 16.54 -16.23 -23.08
C LEU A 73 15.82 -17.20 -24.02
N LEU A 74 14.50 -17.31 -23.90
CA LEU A 74 13.67 -18.14 -24.78
C LEU A 74 13.82 -17.73 -26.25
N LYS A 75 13.81 -16.42 -26.56
CA LYS A 75 14.03 -15.92 -27.93
C LYS A 75 15.38 -16.36 -28.50
N TRP A 76 16.46 -16.31 -27.71
CA TRP A 76 17.78 -16.76 -28.14
C TRP A 76 17.84 -18.27 -28.35
N MET A 77 17.25 -19.06 -27.46
CA MET A 77 17.18 -20.52 -27.61
C MET A 77 16.41 -20.92 -28.87
N LEU A 78 15.28 -20.26 -29.14
CA LEU A 78 14.53 -20.47 -30.38
C LEU A 78 15.34 -20.07 -31.61
N GLY A 79 16.08 -18.96 -31.56
CA GLY A 79 16.97 -18.54 -32.64
C GLY A 79 18.05 -19.58 -32.94
N VAL A 80 18.69 -20.12 -31.90
CA VAL A 80 19.69 -21.21 -32.04
C VAL A 80 19.06 -22.48 -32.60
N LEU A 81 17.87 -22.86 -32.14
CA LEU A 81 17.15 -24.03 -32.62
C LEU A 81 16.79 -23.90 -34.10
N VAL A 82 16.24 -22.75 -34.52
CA VAL A 82 15.90 -22.46 -35.92
C VAL A 82 17.16 -22.48 -36.79
N ALA A 83 18.25 -21.85 -36.35
CA ALA A 83 19.52 -21.87 -37.08
C ALA A 83 20.08 -23.31 -37.22
N GLY A 84 20.00 -24.11 -36.17
CA GLY A 84 20.41 -25.51 -36.18
C GLY A 84 19.61 -26.35 -37.18
N VAL A 85 18.28 -26.21 -37.19
CA VAL A 85 17.41 -26.89 -38.15
C VAL A 85 17.71 -26.43 -39.58
N ALA A 86 17.89 -25.13 -39.82
CA ALA A 86 18.23 -24.60 -41.14
C ALA A 86 19.57 -25.16 -41.65
N ALA A 87 20.59 -25.27 -40.79
CA ALA A 87 21.89 -25.84 -41.15
C ALA A 87 21.78 -27.33 -41.56
N LEU A 88 20.93 -28.11 -40.87
CA LEU A 88 20.68 -29.51 -41.23
C LEU A 88 19.97 -29.63 -42.58
N ILE A 89 19.00 -28.76 -42.86
CA ILE A 89 18.32 -28.71 -44.16
C ILE A 89 19.32 -28.38 -45.26
N ILE A 90 20.15 -27.34 -45.09
CA ILE A 90 21.16 -26.96 -46.09
C ILE A 90 22.08 -28.16 -46.39
N LYS A 91 22.60 -28.81 -45.34
CA LYS A 91 23.50 -29.96 -45.48
C LYS A 91 22.84 -31.19 -46.13
N ALA A 92 21.53 -31.35 -46.01
CA ALA A 92 20.82 -32.50 -46.56
C ALA A 92 20.48 -32.35 -48.05
N PHE A 93 20.32 -31.12 -48.54
CA PHE A 93 19.80 -30.84 -49.88
C PHE A 93 20.79 -30.14 -50.83
N PHE A 94 21.91 -29.62 -50.34
CA PHE A 94 22.98 -28.98 -51.12
C PHE A 94 24.33 -29.61 -50.78
#